data_AF-A0A1V6CP42-F1
#
_entry.id   AF-A0A1V6CP42-F1
#
_cell.length_a   1.000
_cell.length_b   1.000
_cell.length_c   1.000
_cell.angle_alpha   90.00
_cell.angle_beta   90.00
_cell.angle_gamma   90.00
#
_symmetry.space_group_name_H-M   'P 1'
#
loop_
_entity.id
_entity.type
_entity.pdbx_description
1 polymer ?
#
loop_
_entity_poly.entity_id
_entity_poly.type
_entity_poly.pdbx_seq_one_letter_code
_entity_poly.pdbx_strand_id
1 'polypeptide(L)'
;MIRNRKLAAPGTPILLLLLCVLFLAASCGKKKRSEEIKNYAYQEESVELNPQLKAKLDWIKEGTVCYGLVVGIQKDGTFTRGLPVKSKVLAFTKDSIKMKALEAVSIGEVEGCARMGLKRGETWWESEGDLFRTKEEAEEWLAERGLLIVNIQ
;
A
#
# COMPACT_ATOMS: atom_id res chain seq x y z
N MET A 1 13.10 -23.68 90.17
CA MET A 1 13.68 -24.36 89.00
C MET A 1 12.68 -25.40 88.49
N ILE A 2 12.22 -25.25 87.24
CA ILE A 2 11.32 -26.11 86.42
C ILE A 2 9.94 -26.49 86.98
N ARG A 3 8.85 -26.04 86.32
CA ARG A 3 7.99 -26.85 85.41
C ARG A 3 6.58 -26.27 85.23
N ASN A 4 6.05 -26.62 84.05
CA ASN A 4 4.64 -26.78 83.69
C ASN A 4 3.91 -25.52 83.20
N ARG A 5 3.05 -25.56 82.18
CA ARG A 5 2.69 -26.49 81.07
C ARG A 5 1.42 -25.85 80.52
N LYS A 6 1.21 -25.93 79.20
CA LYS A 6 -0.11 -25.92 78.52
C LYS A 6 -0.90 -24.60 78.55
N LEU A 7 -1.76 -24.27 77.60
CA LEU A 7 -2.03 -24.60 76.20
C LEU A 7 -3.30 -23.78 75.88
N ALA A 8 -3.60 -23.59 74.59
CA ALA A 8 -4.86 -23.10 74.03
C ALA A 8 -5.05 -21.57 74.02
N ALA A 9 -5.50 -20.96 72.94
CA ALA A 9 -5.71 -21.41 71.57
C ALA A 9 -5.86 -20.17 70.66
N PRO A 10 -5.66 -20.34 69.35
CA PRO A 10 -5.38 -19.27 68.41
C PRO A 10 -6.65 -18.84 67.66
N GLY A 11 -6.94 -17.55 67.67
CA GLY A 11 -8.00 -16.94 66.86
C GLY A 11 -7.41 -16.18 65.68
N THR A 12 -7.19 -16.90 64.58
CA THR A 12 -7.29 -16.38 63.20
C THR A 12 -6.53 -15.10 62.83
N PRO A 13 -5.30 -15.24 62.31
CA PRO A 13 -4.85 -14.43 61.17
C PRO A 13 -4.70 -15.26 59.88
N ILE A 14 -5.22 -16.50 59.84
CA ILE A 14 -5.11 -17.38 58.66
C ILE A 14 -6.08 -16.93 57.54
N LEU A 15 -7.18 -16.26 57.87
CA LEU A 15 -8.14 -15.76 56.87
C LEU A 15 -7.57 -14.59 56.04
N LEU A 16 -6.69 -13.77 56.64
CA LEU A 16 -6.04 -12.64 55.96
C LEU A 16 -4.90 -13.09 55.05
N LEU A 17 -4.20 -14.18 55.37
CA LEU A 17 -3.15 -14.74 54.51
C LEU A 17 -3.72 -15.46 53.27
N LEU A 18 -4.92 -16.04 53.36
CA LEU A 18 -5.57 -16.70 52.22
C LEU A 18 -6.09 -15.70 51.17
N LEU A 19 -6.47 -14.49 51.58
CA LEU A 19 -6.97 -13.46 50.66
C LEU A 19 -5.86 -12.86 49.78
N CYS A 20 -4.62 -12.82 50.26
CA CYS A 20 -3.49 -12.26 49.52
C CYS A 20 -3.00 -13.15 48.36
N VAL A 21 -3.30 -14.46 48.36
CA VAL A 21 -2.87 -15.37 47.28
C VAL A 21 -3.74 -15.22 46.02
N LEU A 22 -4.97 -14.71 46.15
CA LEU A 22 -5.89 -14.55 45.01
C LEU A 22 -5.56 -13.35 44.10
N PHE A 23 -4.76 -12.38 44.56
CA PHE A 23 -4.39 -11.20 43.75
C PHE A 23 -3.14 -11.38 42.87
N LEU A 24 -2.40 -12.48 43.01
CA LEU A 24 -1.19 -12.74 42.21
C LEU A 24 -1.44 -13.52 40.91
N ALA A 25 -2.69 -13.90 40.62
CA ALA A 25 -3.06 -14.56 39.37
C ALA A 25 -3.37 -13.60 38.20
N ALA A 26 -3.21 -12.27 38.39
CA ALA A 26 -3.03 -11.34 37.28
C ALA A 26 -1.55 -11.30 36.84
N SER A 27 -0.90 -12.46 36.79
CA SER A 27 0.35 -12.61 36.05
C SER A 27 0.02 -12.32 34.60
N CYS A 28 0.57 -11.22 34.13
CA CYS A 28 0.59 -10.75 32.77
C CYS A 28 1.02 -11.90 31.86
N GLY A 29 0.03 -12.64 31.36
CA GLY A 29 0.21 -13.63 30.32
C GLY A 29 0.70 -12.90 29.09
N LYS A 30 2.02 -12.85 28.90
CA LYS A 30 2.64 -12.52 27.63
C LYS A 30 2.14 -13.55 26.63
N LYS A 31 0.99 -13.26 26.01
CA LYS A 31 0.53 -13.94 24.80
C LYS A 31 1.66 -13.76 23.81
N LYS A 32 2.40 -14.85 23.56
CA LYS A 32 3.35 -14.95 22.46
C LYS A 32 2.57 -14.72 21.16
N ARG A 33 2.43 -13.46 20.77
CA ARG A 33 1.82 -13.01 19.52
C ARG A 33 2.86 -13.11 18.40
N SER A 34 3.52 -14.26 18.28
CA SER A 34 4.72 -14.43 17.46
C SER A 34 4.76 -15.77 16.72
N GLU A 35 3.61 -16.39 16.46
CA GLU A 35 3.51 -17.60 15.62
C GLU A 35 2.38 -17.54 14.57
N GLU A 36 1.85 -16.35 14.26
CA GLU A 36 0.91 -16.14 13.13
C GLU A 36 1.58 -15.56 11.88
N ILE A 37 2.92 -15.53 11.81
CA ILE A 37 3.66 -15.13 10.60
C ILE A 37 4.48 -16.33 10.11
N LYS A 38 3.82 -17.44 9.79
CA LYS A 38 4.50 -18.59 9.16
C LYS A 38 3.78 -19.20 7.96
N ASN A 39 2.64 -18.67 7.52
CA ASN A 39 1.96 -19.19 6.33
C ASN A 39 1.28 -18.10 5.49
N TYR A 40 1.99 -17.01 5.19
CA TYR A 40 1.76 -16.31 3.92
C TYR A 40 2.87 -16.72 2.95
N ALA A 41 2.93 -18.02 2.65
CA ALA A 41 3.45 -18.42 1.36
C ALA A 41 2.42 -17.89 0.36
N TYR A 42 2.65 -16.66 -0.10
CA TYR A 42 1.97 -16.10 -1.26
C TYR A 42 2.20 -17.11 -2.39
N GLN A 43 1.16 -17.89 -2.70
CA GLN A 43 1.15 -18.65 -3.93
C GLN A 43 1.07 -17.60 -5.03
N GLU A 44 2.14 -17.48 -5.82
CA GLU A 44 2.11 -16.74 -7.07
C GLU A 44 1.09 -17.41 -8.00
N GLU A 45 -0.19 -17.07 -7.85
CA GLU A 45 -1.07 -17.07 -9.01
C GLU A 45 -0.52 -15.97 -9.91
N SER A 46 0.29 -16.36 -10.89
CA SER A 46 0.66 -15.49 -11.99
C SER A 46 -0.64 -15.10 -12.69
N VAL A 47 -1.20 -13.96 -12.31
CA VAL A 47 -2.40 -13.45 -12.97
C VAL A 47 -1.96 -13.01 -14.36
N GLU A 48 -2.14 -13.90 -15.34
CA GLU A 48 -1.84 -13.59 -16.72
C GLU A 48 -2.76 -12.46 -17.21
N LEU A 49 -2.15 -11.41 -17.77
CA LEU A 49 -2.87 -10.34 -18.43
C LEU A 49 -3.73 -10.89 -19.56
N ASN A 50 -4.87 -10.25 -19.79
CA ASN A 50 -5.70 -10.54 -20.95
C ASN A 50 -4.90 -10.35 -22.26
N PRO A 51 -5.27 -11.05 -23.35
CA PRO A 51 -4.45 -11.06 -24.57
C PRO A 51 -4.20 -9.66 -25.17
N GLN A 52 -5.12 -8.72 -25.00
CA GLN A 52 -5.00 -7.37 -25.54
C GLN A 52 -3.92 -6.56 -24.81
N LEU A 53 -3.96 -6.55 -23.48
CA LEU A 53 -2.93 -5.92 -22.65
C LEU A 53 -1.58 -6.63 -22.79
N LYS A 54 -1.59 -7.98 -22.79
CA LYS A 54 -0.38 -8.80 -22.95
C LYS A 54 0.34 -8.53 -24.27
N ALA A 55 -0.39 -8.29 -25.36
CA ALA A 55 0.20 -7.96 -26.66
C ALA A 55 0.88 -6.58 -26.68
N LYS A 56 0.31 -5.58 -25.98
CA LYS A 56 0.91 -4.24 -25.88
C LYS A 56 2.11 -4.19 -24.92
N LEU A 57 2.08 -5.01 -23.87
CA LEU A 57 2.93 -4.89 -22.69
C LEU A 57 3.71 -6.17 -22.36
N ASP A 58 4.06 -6.96 -23.39
CA ASP A 58 4.86 -8.19 -23.26
C ASP A 58 6.22 -7.96 -22.57
N TRP A 59 6.72 -6.73 -22.64
CA TRP A 59 7.98 -6.27 -22.08
C TRP A 59 7.90 -5.86 -20.59
N ILE A 60 6.71 -5.76 -20.02
CA ILE A 60 6.49 -5.34 -18.65
C ILE A 60 6.44 -6.54 -17.69
N LYS A 61 7.11 -6.40 -16.55
CA LYS A 61 7.04 -7.32 -15.40
C LYS A 61 6.99 -6.54 -14.10
N GLU A 62 6.74 -7.23 -12.98
CA GLU A 62 6.73 -6.57 -11.67
C GLU A 62 8.09 -5.91 -11.42
N GLY A 63 8.03 -4.67 -10.95
CA GLY A 63 9.20 -3.86 -10.69
C GLY A 63 9.81 -3.15 -11.90
N THR A 64 9.32 -3.36 -13.13
CA THR A 64 9.72 -2.57 -14.29
C THR A 64 9.47 -1.07 -14.05
N VAL A 65 10.46 -0.25 -14.40
CA VAL A 65 10.35 1.21 -14.42
C VAL A 65 9.98 1.64 -15.83
N CYS A 66 8.94 2.45 -15.96
CA CYS A 66 8.38 2.90 -17.24
C CYS A 66 7.73 4.29 -17.05
N TYR A 67 7.12 4.81 -18.12
CA TYR A 67 6.40 6.07 -18.11
C TYR A 67 4.92 5.82 -18.35
N GLY A 68 4.08 6.40 -17.50
CA GLY A 68 2.63 6.52 -17.74
C GLY A 68 2.28 7.97 -18.07
N LEU A 69 0.98 8.28 -18.13
CA LEU A 69 0.48 9.61 -18.47
C LEU A 69 -0.35 10.18 -17.32
N VAL A 70 -0.18 11.48 -17.05
CA VAL A 70 -1.12 12.27 -16.27
C VAL A 70 -1.84 13.19 -17.24
N VAL A 71 -3.14 13.00 -17.41
CA VAL A 71 -3.96 13.79 -18.34
C VAL A 71 -5.06 14.54 -17.61
N GLY A 72 -5.30 15.78 -18.04
CA GLY A 72 -6.41 16.61 -17.58
C GLY A 72 -7.66 16.29 -18.38
N ILE A 73 -8.73 15.92 -17.66
CA ILE A 73 -10.02 15.55 -18.25
C ILE A 73 -11.02 16.66 -17.92
N GLN A 74 -11.69 17.20 -18.94
CA GLN A 74 -12.79 18.14 -18.77
C GLN A 74 -14.07 17.43 -18.29
N LYS A 75 -15.09 18.21 -17.90
CA LYS A 75 -16.39 17.68 -17.44
C LYS A 75 -17.12 16.85 -18.52
N ASP A 76 -16.83 17.10 -19.78
CA ASP A 76 -17.37 16.39 -20.94
C ASP A 76 -16.59 15.10 -21.29
N GLY A 77 -15.51 14.78 -20.55
CA GLY A 77 -14.65 13.64 -20.81
C GLY A 77 -13.50 13.91 -21.78
N THR A 78 -13.39 15.12 -22.32
CA THR A 78 -12.34 15.46 -23.30
C THR A 78 -10.97 15.65 -22.61
N PHE A 79 -9.94 14.99 -23.14
CA PHE A 79 -8.55 15.23 -22.73
C PHE A 79 -8.07 16.59 -23.22
N THR A 80 -7.42 17.34 -22.35
CA THR A 80 -6.97 18.72 -22.65
C THR A 80 -5.48 18.88 -22.71
N ARG A 81 -4.79 18.31 -21.73
CA ARG A 81 -3.36 18.47 -21.54
C ARG A 81 -2.80 17.33 -20.73
N GLY A 82 -1.53 17.00 -20.92
CA GLY A 82 -0.89 15.92 -20.20
C GLY A 82 0.62 16.04 -20.11
N LEU A 83 1.16 15.29 -19.16
CA LEU A 83 2.58 15.13 -18.92
C LEU A 83 2.91 13.66 -18.70
N PRO A 84 4.08 13.18 -19.13
CA PRO A 84 4.56 11.87 -18.76
C PRO A 84 4.86 11.82 -17.26
N VAL A 85 4.70 10.64 -16.65
CA VAL A 85 5.06 10.38 -15.26
C VAL A 85 5.91 9.13 -15.16
N LYS A 86 7.12 9.28 -14.60
CA LYS A 86 7.98 8.15 -14.27
C LYS A 86 7.33 7.28 -13.20
N SER A 87 7.24 5.99 -13.46
CA SER A 87 6.47 5.06 -12.65
C SER A 87 7.11 3.68 -12.54
N LYS A 88 6.65 2.89 -11.57
CA LYS A 88 7.08 1.51 -11.35
C LYS A 88 5.87 0.59 -11.28
N VAL A 89 5.95 -0.55 -11.96
CA VAL A 89 4.96 -1.62 -11.92
C VAL A 89 5.02 -2.32 -10.56
N LEU A 90 3.90 -2.42 -9.87
CA LEU A 90 3.79 -3.04 -8.55
C LEU A 90 3.18 -4.43 -8.57
N ALA A 91 2.13 -4.64 -9.39
CA ALA A 91 1.36 -5.87 -9.42
C ALA A 91 0.52 -5.94 -10.69
N PHE A 92 0.04 -7.13 -11.01
CA PHE A 92 -0.89 -7.38 -12.12
C PHE A 92 -2.22 -7.91 -11.63
N THR A 93 -3.26 -7.60 -12.40
CA THR A 93 -4.52 -8.34 -12.42
C THR A 93 -4.76 -8.76 -13.87
N LYS A 94 -5.85 -9.49 -14.11
CA LYS A 94 -6.18 -9.96 -15.46
C LYS A 94 -6.37 -8.79 -16.44
N ASP A 95 -6.94 -7.70 -15.96
CA ASP A 95 -7.40 -6.59 -16.80
C ASP A 95 -6.75 -5.25 -16.48
N SER A 96 -5.79 -5.22 -15.55
CA SER A 96 -5.10 -3.98 -15.20
C SER A 96 -3.76 -4.20 -14.50
N ILE A 97 -2.92 -3.18 -14.55
CA ILE A 97 -1.57 -3.14 -13.97
C ILE A 97 -1.54 -2.09 -12.88
N LYS A 98 -1.06 -2.47 -11.69
CA LYS A 98 -0.89 -1.51 -10.60
C LYS A 98 0.40 -0.74 -10.78
N MET A 99 0.29 0.57 -10.87
CA MET A 99 1.42 1.48 -11.06
C MET A 99 1.69 2.30 -9.80
N LYS A 100 2.93 2.73 -9.62
CA LYS A 100 3.35 3.68 -8.58
C LYS A 100 4.16 4.82 -9.18
N ALA A 101 3.77 6.05 -8.89
CA ALA A 101 4.52 7.24 -9.30
C ALA A 101 5.87 7.30 -8.58
N LEU A 102 6.96 7.45 -9.33
CA LEU A 102 8.32 7.62 -8.79
C LEU A 102 8.71 9.09 -8.63
N GLU A 103 7.95 9.99 -9.25
CA GLU A 103 8.10 11.44 -9.18
C GLU A 103 6.73 12.11 -8.92
N ALA A 104 6.75 13.41 -8.66
CA ALA A 104 5.53 14.20 -8.59
C ALA A 104 5.34 14.92 -9.93
N VAL A 105 4.13 14.83 -10.48
CA VAL A 105 3.74 15.50 -11.73
C VAL A 105 2.49 16.30 -11.46
N SER A 106 2.48 17.57 -11.86
CA SER A 106 1.33 18.45 -11.81
C SER A 106 1.10 19.03 -13.20
N ILE A 107 -0.14 18.95 -13.67
CA ILE A 107 -0.54 19.53 -14.95
C ILE A 107 -1.11 20.94 -14.78
N GLY A 108 -0.91 21.60 -13.61
CA GLY A 108 -1.34 22.97 -13.30
C GLY A 108 -2.82 23.09 -12.93
N GLU A 109 -3.26 24.25 -12.39
CA GLU A 109 -4.66 24.57 -12.03
C GLU A 109 -5.55 24.89 -13.26
N VAL A 110 -6.83 24.51 -13.22
CA VAL A 110 -7.92 24.70 -14.19
C VAL A 110 -9.17 24.70 -13.33
N GLU A 111 -10.04 25.69 -13.53
CA GLU A 111 -11.32 25.72 -12.84
C GLU A 111 -12.10 24.42 -13.09
N GLY A 112 -12.44 23.72 -12.00
CA GLY A 112 -13.39 22.60 -12.04
C GLY A 112 -12.81 21.20 -12.21
N CYS A 113 -11.50 20.97 -12.09
CA CYS A 113 -10.90 19.63 -12.11
C CYS A 113 -10.38 19.21 -10.71
N ALA A 114 -10.83 18.04 -10.22
CA ALA A 114 -10.66 17.65 -8.81
C ALA A 114 -9.28 17.02 -8.46
N ARG A 115 -8.51 16.53 -9.43
CA ARG A 115 -7.14 16.00 -9.24
C ARG A 115 -6.30 16.31 -10.47
N MET A 116 -5.23 17.09 -10.30
CA MET A 116 -4.44 17.60 -11.42
C MET A 116 -2.96 17.29 -11.27
N GLY A 117 -2.70 16.06 -10.86
CA GLY A 117 -1.35 15.57 -10.67
C GLY A 117 -1.33 14.23 -9.94
N LEU A 118 -0.14 13.64 -9.94
CA LEU A 118 0.20 12.51 -9.09
C LEU A 118 1.30 12.96 -8.13
N LYS A 119 1.12 12.65 -6.85
CA LYS A 119 2.21 12.79 -5.89
C LYS A 119 3.16 11.60 -6.02
N ARG A 120 4.43 11.82 -5.65
CA ARG A 120 5.39 10.73 -5.54
C ARG A 120 4.86 9.65 -4.58
N GLY A 121 4.88 8.41 -5.04
CA GLY A 121 4.42 7.25 -4.28
C GLY A 121 2.94 6.93 -4.40
N GLU A 122 2.15 7.80 -5.05
CA GLU A 122 0.76 7.55 -5.38
C GLU A 122 0.62 6.38 -6.35
N THR A 123 -0.48 5.64 -6.26
CA THR A 123 -0.71 4.44 -7.07
C THR A 123 -2.02 4.50 -7.81
N TRP A 124 -2.05 3.95 -9.03
CA TRP A 124 -3.26 3.80 -9.84
C TRP A 124 -3.27 2.44 -10.54
N TRP A 125 -4.42 2.08 -11.11
CA TRP A 125 -4.59 0.91 -11.96
C TRP A 125 -4.68 1.36 -13.41
N GLU A 126 -3.78 0.84 -14.25
CA GLU A 126 -3.74 1.09 -15.70
C GLU A 126 -4.40 -0.07 -16.43
N SER A 127 -5.42 0.21 -17.25
CA SER A 127 -6.24 -0.81 -17.95
C SER A 127 -6.17 -0.74 -19.47
N GLU A 128 -5.73 0.37 -20.06
CA GLU A 128 -5.64 0.57 -21.51
C GLU A 128 -4.28 0.17 -22.07
N GLY A 129 -3.27 0.19 -21.20
CA GLY A 129 -1.91 -0.23 -21.48
C GLY A 129 -1.06 0.85 -22.13
N ASP A 130 -1.40 2.12 -21.88
CA ASP A 130 -0.65 3.27 -22.37
C ASP A 130 0.57 3.51 -21.47
N LEU A 131 1.53 2.59 -21.57
CA LEU A 131 2.81 2.62 -20.88
C LEU A 131 3.96 2.66 -21.88
N PHE A 132 4.96 3.47 -21.57
CA PHE A 132 6.07 3.79 -22.47
C PHE A 132 7.41 3.43 -21.83
N ARG A 133 8.39 3.04 -22.65
CA ARG A 133 9.72 2.67 -22.15
C ARG A 133 10.54 3.91 -21.81
N THR A 134 10.38 4.95 -22.60
CA THR A 134 11.11 6.21 -22.46
C THR A 134 10.15 7.37 -22.20
N LYS A 135 10.72 8.50 -21.74
CA LYS A 135 9.95 9.72 -21.53
C LYS A 135 9.54 10.31 -22.89
N GLU A 136 10.44 10.23 -23.85
CA GLU A 136 10.32 10.74 -25.20
C GLU A 136 9.17 10.06 -25.95
N GLU A 137 9.04 8.73 -25.82
CA GLU A 137 7.90 7.98 -26.40
C GLU A 137 6.55 8.46 -25.84
N ALA A 138 6.49 8.73 -24.53
CA ALA A 138 5.29 9.25 -23.89
C ALA A 138 4.99 10.71 -24.32
N GLU A 139 6.02 11.53 -24.49
CA GLU A 139 5.89 12.90 -24.98
C GLU A 139 5.44 12.94 -26.44
N GLU A 140 5.98 12.08 -27.30
CA GLU A 140 5.55 11.93 -28.69
C GLU A 140 4.07 11.52 -28.76
N TRP A 141 3.66 10.52 -27.97
CA TRP A 141 2.26 10.10 -27.93
C TRP A 141 1.30 11.24 -27.55
N LEU A 142 1.69 12.06 -26.57
CA LEU A 142 0.94 13.25 -26.14
C LEU A 142 0.97 14.34 -27.22
N ALA A 143 2.11 14.56 -27.87
CA ALA A 143 2.28 15.60 -28.89
C ALA A 143 1.46 15.32 -30.15
N GLU A 144 1.43 14.08 -30.62
CA GLU A 144 0.59 13.63 -31.75
C GLU A 144 -0.90 13.89 -31.51
N ARG A 145 -1.31 13.92 -30.23
CA ARG A 145 -2.69 14.17 -29.80
C ARG A 145 -2.96 15.62 -29.42
N GLY A 146 -1.97 16.50 -29.54
CA GLY A 146 -2.08 17.90 -29.13
C GLY A 146 -2.26 18.10 -27.62
N LEU A 147 -1.86 17.11 -26.81
CA LEU A 147 -2.04 17.11 -25.36
C LEU A 147 -0.77 17.53 -24.60
N LEU A 148 0.41 17.45 -25.23
CA LEU A 148 1.67 17.66 -24.51
C LEU A 148 1.77 19.08 -23.96
N ILE A 149 1.95 19.19 -22.64
CA ILE A 149 2.34 20.45 -22.01
C ILE A 149 3.83 20.66 -22.28
N VAL A 150 4.14 21.54 -23.22
CA VAL A 150 5.48 22.10 -23.38
C VAL A 150 5.69 23.17 -22.31
N ASN A 151 6.64 22.95 -21.41
CA ASN A 151 7.08 23.98 -20.48
C ASN A 151 7.62 25.16 -21.29
N ILE A 152 6.82 26.21 -21.45
CA ILE A 152 7.30 27.52 -21.85
C ILE A 152 8.02 28.06 -20.61
N GLN A 153 9.36 28.13 -20.67
CA GLN A 153 10.18 28.74 -19.62
C GLN A 153 9.79 30.18 -19.35
#